data_AF-A0A9R1CVK1-F1
#
_entry.id   AF-A0A9R1CVK1-F1
#
_cell.length_a   1.000
_cell.length_b   1.000
_cell.length_c   1.000
_cell.angle_alpha   90.00
_cell.angle_beta   90.00
_cell.angle_gamma   90.00
#
_symmetry.space_group_name_H-M   'P 1'
#
loop_
_entity.id
_entity.type
_entity.pdbx_description
1 polymer ?
#
loop_
_entity_poly.entity_id
_entity_poly.type
_entity_poly.pdbx_seq_one_letter_code
_entity_poly.pdbx_strand_id
1 'polypeptide(L)'
;MKETVKTTVRVKLHSLTNRKADLLAREYEAFQTEVHGGDADLYSATDQQASKVQRQKDPNPGTEQPVVLRNDVFDVAYDGDTVLSSWWVKVPVFDPEKEQGNSIWCPAHVPRKDAQLVREGNLRDSELVRRDGGWYVHLVVKRSVTVQDRYDDVLAIDMGARWVATCTFLSDRKTTFYGEEVRRIREHYKQLRKSIGKSKPR
;
A
#
# COMPACT_ATOMS: atom_id res chain seq x y z
N MET A 1 -28.59 4.23 0.84
CA MET A 1 -28.22 2.99 1.57
C MET A 1 -26.88 3.12 2.31
N LYS A 2 -26.65 2.47 3.48
CA LYS A 2 -25.31 2.40 4.10
C LYS A 2 -24.59 1.14 3.62
N GLU A 3 -23.44 1.30 2.99
CA GLU A 3 -22.59 0.18 2.57
C GLU A 3 -21.30 0.17 3.38
N THR A 4 -20.76 -1.03 3.59
CA THR A 4 -19.46 -1.16 4.22
C THR A 4 -18.40 -1.43 3.18
N VAL A 5 -17.44 -0.53 3.05
CA VAL A 5 -16.35 -0.64 2.09
C VAL A 5 -15.02 -0.90 2.80
N LYS A 6 -14.15 -1.64 2.13
CA LYS A 6 -12.79 -1.95 2.57
C LYS A 6 -11.83 -1.35 1.55
N THR A 7 -10.83 -0.61 2.00
CA THR A 7 -9.79 -0.05 1.13
C THR A 7 -8.42 -0.22 1.78
N THR A 8 -7.38 -0.14 0.96
CA THR A 8 -5.99 -0.26 1.41
C THR A 8 -5.27 1.07 1.23
N VAL A 9 -4.74 1.60 2.32
CA VAL A 9 -3.91 2.82 2.35
C VAL A 9 -2.45 2.39 2.46
N ARG A 10 -1.62 2.82 1.50
CA ARG A 10 -0.19 2.53 1.53
C ARG A 10 0.52 3.58 2.36
N VAL A 11 1.05 3.16 3.51
CA VAL A 11 1.76 4.03 4.44
C VAL A 11 3.25 3.70 4.37
N LYS A 12 4.09 4.70 4.11
CA LYS A 12 5.55 4.51 4.05
C LYS A 12 6.14 4.72 5.44
N LEU A 13 6.93 3.78 5.95
CA LEU A 13 7.73 4.01 7.14
C LEU A 13 9.00 4.80 6.76
N HIS A 14 9.37 5.77 7.58
CA HIS A 14 10.51 6.65 7.30
C HIS A 14 11.31 6.97 8.55
N SER A 15 12.50 7.53 8.36
CA SER A 15 13.39 7.98 9.45
C SER A 15 13.61 6.93 10.54
N LEU A 16 13.73 5.66 10.13
CA LEU A 16 14.01 4.55 11.04
C LEU A 16 15.44 4.67 11.56
N THR A 17 15.63 4.42 12.85
CA THR A 17 16.98 4.19 13.39
C THR A 17 17.49 2.84 12.89
N ASN A 18 18.81 2.63 12.88
CA ASN A 18 19.41 1.34 12.50
C ASN A 18 18.76 0.18 13.26
N ARG A 19 18.62 0.32 14.59
CA ARG A 19 17.93 -0.69 15.42
C ARG A 19 16.50 -0.99 14.96
N LYS A 20 15.69 0.02 14.61
CA LYS A 20 14.31 -0.20 14.13
C LYS A 20 14.29 -0.87 12.75
N ALA A 21 15.19 -0.45 11.86
CA ALA A 21 15.32 -1.07 10.54
C ALA A 21 15.74 -2.53 10.65
N ASP A 22 16.69 -2.84 11.53
CA ASP A 22 17.17 -4.21 11.78
C ASP A 22 16.09 -5.10 12.39
N LEU A 23 15.31 -4.59 13.35
CA LEU A 23 14.20 -5.33 13.94
C LEU A 23 13.09 -5.63 12.90
N LEU A 24 12.75 -4.66 12.04
CA LEU A 24 11.80 -4.90 10.94
C LEU A 24 12.34 -5.91 9.92
N ALA A 25 13.62 -5.82 9.58
CA ALA A 25 14.26 -6.73 8.64
C ALA A 25 14.26 -8.17 9.17
N ARG A 26 14.66 -8.36 10.43
CA ARG A 26 14.65 -9.66 11.10
C ARG A 26 13.24 -10.26 11.15
N GLU A 27 12.25 -9.50 11.61
CA GLU A 27 10.86 -9.94 11.65
C GLU A 27 10.37 -10.37 10.26
N TYR A 28 10.69 -9.57 9.23
CA TYR A 28 10.30 -9.85 7.86
C TYR A 28 10.97 -11.11 7.31
N GLU A 29 12.28 -11.28 7.54
CA GLU A 29 13.07 -12.41 7.07
C GLU A 29 12.68 -13.70 7.80
N ALA A 30 12.44 -13.64 9.10
CA ALA A 30 11.91 -14.76 9.89
C ALA A 30 10.53 -15.19 9.38
N PHE A 31 9.65 -14.24 9.08
CA PHE A 31 8.36 -14.55 8.44
C PHE A 31 8.54 -15.20 7.06
N GLN A 32 9.52 -14.76 6.25
CA GLN A 32 9.82 -15.44 4.97
C GLN A 32 10.26 -16.88 5.19
N THR A 33 11.10 -17.14 6.19
CA THR A 33 11.56 -18.49 6.53
C THR A 33 10.38 -19.40 6.89
N GLU A 34 9.49 -18.95 7.79
CA GLU A 34 8.31 -19.70 8.22
C GLU A 34 7.33 -20.00 7.08
N VAL A 35 7.00 -19.01 6.24
CA VAL A 35 6.04 -19.24 5.13
C VAL A 35 6.56 -20.24 4.10
N HIS A 36 7.87 -20.46 4.05
CA HIS A 36 8.55 -21.44 3.20
C HIS A 36 8.95 -22.73 3.96
N GLY A 37 8.46 -22.91 5.20
CA GLY A 37 8.61 -24.13 5.99
C GLY A 37 9.91 -24.31 6.75
N GLY A 38 10.65 -23.22 6.96
CA GLY A 38 11.72 -23.18 7.97
C GLY A 38 11.18 -22.98 9.38
N ASP A 39 12.10 -22.78 10.32
CA ASP A 39 11.85 -22.51 11.74
C ASP A 39 12.64 -21.25 12.12
N ALA A 40 11.97 -20.21 12.61
CA ALA A 40 12.56 -18.92 12.94
C ALA A 40 11.86 -18.22 14.11
N ASP A 41 12.61 -17.41 14.85
CA ASP A 41 12.05 -16.58 15.91
C ASP A 41 11.43 -15.29 15.35
N LEU A 42 10.11 -15.21 15.37
CA LEU A 42 9.34 -14.00 15.05
C LEU A 42 8.25 -13.76 16.12
N TYR A 43 7.58 -12.62 16.03
CA TYR A 43 6.51 -12.33 16.97
C TYR A 43 5.41 -13.41 16.94
N SER A 44 4.90 -13.83 18.09
CA SER A 44 4.00 -15.01 18.14
C SER A 44 2.73 -14.88 17.29
N ALA A 45 2.20 -13.67 17.13
CA ALA A 45 1.05 -13.45 16.26
C ALA A 45 1.41 -13.44 14.76
N THR A 46 2.62 -13.03 14.38
CA THR A 46 3.09 -13.08 12.99
C THR A 46 3.46 -14.50 12.61
N ASP A 47 4.04 -15.29 13.52
CA ASP A 47 4.29 -16.73 13.38
C ASP A 47 3.02 -17.50 13.03
N GLN A 48 1.98 -17.32 13.84
CA GLN A 48 0.66 -17.92 13.58
C GLN A 48 0.08 -17.54 12.20
N GLN A 49 0.40 -16.36 11.68
CA GLN A 49 -0.03 -15.97 10.34
C GLN A 49 0.86 -16.56 9.25
N ALA A 50 2.16 -16.71 9.50
CA ALA A 50 3.08 -17.35 8.59
C ALA A 50 2.67 -18.81 8.35
N SER A 51 2.37 -19.58 9.41
CA SER A 51 1.91 -20.96 9.26
C SER A 51 0.57 -21.06 8.52
N LYS A 52 -0.33 -20.08 8.67
CA LYS A 52 -1.58 -20.03 7.90
C LYS A 52 -1.31 -19.75 6.42
N VAL A 53 -0.42 -18.81 6.12
CA VAL A 53 -0.01 -18.49 4.75
C VAL A 53 0.62 -19.72 4.09
N GLN A 54 1.56 -20.37 4.76
CA GLN A 54 2.18 -21.61 4.29
C GLN A 54 1.13 -22.66 3.93
N ARG A 55 0.22 -22.98 4.86
CA ARG A 55 -0.78 -24.05 4.68
C ARG A 55 -1.85 -23.73 3.63
N GLN A 56 -2.25 -22.47 3.51
CA GLN A 56 -3.39 -22.08 2.66
C GLN A 56 -2.98 -21.60 1.28
N LYS A 57 -1.84 -20.90 1.18
CA LYS A 57 -1.38 -20.29 -0.07
C LYS A 57 -0.30 -21.11 -0.74
N ASP A 58 0.43 -21.96 0.01
CA ASP A 58 1.56 -22.76 -0.48
C ASP A 58 2.48 -21.92 -1.41
N PRO A 59 3.09 -20.86 -0.84
CA PRO A 59 3.76 -19.85 -1.65
C PRO A 59 4.89 -20.46 -2.48
N ASN A 60 4.96 -20.05 -3.76
CA ASN A 60 6.02 -20.53 -4.65
C ASN A 60 7.40 -20.22 -4.07
N PRO A 61 8.36 -21.15 -4.18
CA PRO A 61 9.74 -20.91 -3.78
C PRO A 61 10.30 -19.65 -4.44
N GLY A 62 11.00 -18.82 -3.66
CA GLY A 62 11.60 -17.57 -4.14
C GLY A 62 10.61 -16.40 -4.30
N THR A 63 9.36 -16.54 -3.87
CA THR A 63 8.43 -15.40 -3.74
C THR A 63 8.42 -14.88 -2.31
N GLU A 64 8.60 -13.56 -2.17
CA GLU A 64 8.42 -12.90 -0.88
C GLU A 64 6.92 -12.71 -0.58
N GLN A 65 6.52 -12.97 0.65
CA GLN A 65 5.17 -12.78 1.15
C GLN A 65 5.10 -11.52 2.03
N PRO A 66 4.00 -10.77 1.99
CA PRO A 66 3.77 -9.71 2.97
C PRO A 66 3.60 -10.29 4.37
N VAL A 67 4.21 -9.66 5.37
CA VAL A 67 4.01 -10.04 6.77
C VAL A 67 2.63 -9.59 7.19
N VAL A 68 1.77 -10.53 7.57
CA VAL A 68 0.40 -10.24 7.99
C VAL A 68 0.41 -9.72 9.43
N LEU A 69 0.01 -8.47 9.58
CA LEU A 69 -0.16 -7.80 10.87
C LEU A 69 -1.61 -7.95 11.34
N ARG A 70 -1.82 -8.73 12.40
CA ARG A 70 -3.15 -8.92 13.01
C ARG A 70 -3.61 -7.62 13.69
N ASN A 71 -4.86 -7.23 13.48
CA ASN A 71 -5.36 -5.91 13.86
C ASN A 71 -5.39 -5.59 15.36
N ASP A 72 -5.17 -6.58 16.22
CA ASP A 72 -5.09 -6.46 17.66
C ASP A 72 -3.65 -6.28 18.19
N VAL A 73 -2.62 -6.50 17.37
CA VAL A 73 -1.20 -6.42 17.78
C VAL A 73 -0.43 -5.23 17.19
N PHE A 74 -0.99 -4.57 16.18
CA PHE A 74 -0.44 -3.35 15.58
C PHE A 74 -1.37 -2.16 15.85
N ASP A 75 -0.85 -0.94 15.72
CA ASP A 75 -1.64 0.28 15.90
C ASP A 75 -1.12 1.43 15.04
N VAL A 76 -1.93 2.46 14.83
CA VAL A 76 -1.58 3.67 14.09
C VAL A 76 -1.99 4.90 14.90
N ALA A 77 -1.01 5.72 15.28
CA ALA A 77 -1.22 6.93 16.06
C ALA A 77 -1.01 8.19 15.21
N TYR A 78 -1.78 9.23 15.53
CA TYR A 78 -1.59 10.58 15.00
C TYR A 78 -1.27 11.53 16.15
N ASP A 79 -0.16 12.27 16.02
CA ASP A 79 0.26 13.29 16.96
C ASP A 79 0.86 14.48 16.17
N GLY A 80 0.09 15.56 16.07
CA GLY A 80 0.48 16.75 15.30
C GLY A 80 1.68 17.51 15.88
N ASP A 81 2.05 17.28 17.13
CA ASP A 81 3.05 18.08 17.86
C ASP A 81 4.46 17.49 17.76
N THR A 82 4.58 16.28 17.22
CA THR A 82 5.88 15.61 17.04
C THR A 82 6.66 16.14 15.85
N VAL A 83 7.93 16.50 16.10
CA VAL A 83 8.82 17.10 15.09
C VAL A 83 9.14 16.13 13.94
N LEU A 84 9.31 14.84 14.23
CA LEU A 84 9.79 13.87 13.25
C LEU A 84 8.72 13.43 12.26
N SER A 85 7.49 13.21 12.73
CA SER A 85 6.37 12.73 11.93
C SER A 85 5.08 12.87 12.71
N SER A 86 4.03 13.41 12.10
CA SER A 86 2.71 13.43 12.76
C SER A 86 2.01 12.08 12.82
N TRP A 87 2.55 11.05 12.16
CA TRP A 87 1.98 9.71 12.10
C TRP A 87 2.99 8.66 12.51
N TRP A 88 2.51 7.66 13.25
CA TRP A 88 3.32 6.59 13.79
C TRP A 88 2.60 5.26 13.63
N VAL A 89 3.31 4.22 13.22
CA VAL A 89 2.78 2.85 13.15
C VAL A 89 3.52 1.99 14.17
N LYS A 90 2.79 1.37 15.08
CA LYS A 90 3.30 0.35 15.98
C LYS A 90 3.37 -0.96 15.22
N VAL A 91 4.57 -1.52 15.07
CA VAL A 91 4.79 -2.81 14.40
C VAL A 91 5.24 -3.84 15.43
N PRO A 92 4.57 -5.00 15.55
CA PRO A 92 5.03 -6.11 16.37
C PRO A 92 6.31 -6.70 15.76
N VAL A 93 7.30 -6.96 16.60
CA VAL A 93 8.60 -7.55 16.20
C VAL A 93 9.12 -8.45 17.31
N PHE A 94 9.87 -9.49 16.96
CA PHE A 94 10.69 -10.22 17.93
C PHE A 94 11.93 -9.41 18.30
N ASP A 95 12.21 -9.28 19.60
CA ASP A 95 13.40 -8.59 20.11
C ASP A 95 14.44 -9.64 20.57
N PRO A 96 15.50 -9.88 19.77
CA PRO A 96 16.48 -10.92 20.06
C PRO A 96 17.34 -10.61 21.28
N GLU A 97 17.47 -9.33 21.68
CA GLU A 97 18.21 -8.97 22.92
C GLU A 97 17.44 -9.40 24.18
N LYS A 98 16.11 -9.54 24.07
CA LYS A 98 15.22 -9.87 25.17
C LYS A 98 14.60 -11.26 25.05
N GLU A 99 14.89 -11.96 23.96
CA GLU A 99 14.34 -13.27 23.59
C GLU A 99 12.80 -13.32 23.72
N GLN A 100 12.12 -12.23 23.33
CA GLN A 100 10.66 -12.14 23.43
C GLN A 100 10.06 -11.18 22.42
N GLY A 101 8.75 -11.31 22.19
CA GLY A 101 7.97 -10.38 21.39
C GLY A 101 7.96 -8.97 22.00
N ASN A 102 8.12 -7.97 21.14
CA ASN A 102 8.09 -6.55 21.46
C ASN A 102 7.25 -5.80 20.40
N SER A 103 7.15 -4.48 20.50
CA SER A 103 6.61 -3.65 19.45
C SER A 103 7.38 -2.35 19.34
N ILE A 104 7.58 -1.88 18.11
CA ILE A 104 8.31 -0.65 17.83
C ILE A 104 7.39 0.37 17.15
N TRP A 105 7.48 1.62 17.59
CA TRP A 105 6.80 2.74 16.93
C TRP A 105 7.67 3.29 15.82
N CYS A 106 7.18 3.22 14.58
CA CYS A 106 7.88 3.68 13.39
C CYS A 106 7.24 4.97 12.87
N PRO A 107 8.03 6.04 12.60
CA PRO A 107 7.51 7.23 11.91
C PRO A 107 6.97 6.85 10.54
N ALA A 108 5.86 7.47 10.15
CA ALA A 108 5.09 7.03 9.00
C ALA A 108 4.54 8.21 8.17
N HIS A 109 4.47 8.02 6.85
CA HIS A 109 3.80 8.94 5.95
C HIS A 109 2.45 8.36 5.51
N VAL A 110 1.37 8.93 6.03
CA VAL A 110 0.00 8.69 5.56
C VAL A 110 -0.34 9.71 4.47
N PRO A 111 -0.78 9.29 3.27
CA PRO A 111 -1.21 10.23 2.23
C PRO A 111 -2.31 11.17 2.72
N ARG A 112 -2.18 12.48 2.44
CA ARG A 112 -3.13 13.51 2.92
C ARG A 112 -4.59 13.18 2.58
N LYS A 113 -4.84 12.62 1.39
CA LYS A 113 -6.17 12.21 0.93
C LYS A 113 -6.80 11.09 1.78
N ASP A 114 -5.97 10.28 2.45
CA ASP A 114 -6.37 9.11 3.23
C ASP A 114 -6.26 9.37 4.74
N ALA A 115 -5.74 10.54 5.16
CA ALA A 115 -5.51 10.86 6.57
C ALA A 115 -6.79 10.74 7.43
N GLN A 116 -7.91 11.33 6.98
CA GLN A 116 -9.18 11.24 7.70
C GLN A 116 -9.68 9.79 7.77
N LEU A 117 -9.57 9.05 6.66
CA LEU A 117 -9.94 7.65 6.60
C LEU A 117 -9.16 6.81 7.61
N VAL A 118 -7.86 7.04 7.77
CA VAL A 118 -7.03 6.31 8.75
C VAL A 118 -7.39 6.68 10.18
N ARG A 119 -7.77 7.93 10.48
CA ARG A 119 -8.18 8.35 11.85
C ARG A 119 -9.54 7.78 12.27
N GLU A 120 -10.51 7.80 11.36
CA GLU A 120 -11.90 7.50 11.68
C GLU A 120 -12.30 6.06 11.32
N GLY A 121 -11.55 5.44 10.41
CA GLY A 121 -11.83 4.12 9.89
C GLY A 121 -11.41 3.01 10.85
N ASN A 122 -12.03 1.86 10.70
CA ASN A 122 -11.73 0.69 11.50
C ASN A 122 -10.61 -0.12 10.84
N LEU A 123 -9.44 -0.15 11.48
CA LEU A 123 -8.29 -0.93 11.04
C LEU A 123 -8.57 -2.44 11.12
N ARG A 124 -8.15 -3.15 10.07
CA ARG A 124 -8.23 -4.61 9.95
C ARG A 124 -6.84 -5.17 9.76
N ASP A 125 -6.75 -6.50 9.67
CA ASP A 125 -5.50 -7.19 9.37
C ASP A 125 -4.86 -6.53 8.15
N SER A 126 -3.62 -6.11 8.34
CA SER A 126 -2.86 -5.26 7.44
C SER A 126 -1.56 -5.95 7.10
N GLU A 127 -0.75 -5.36 6.22
CA GLU A 127 0.43 -6.04 5.70
C GLU A 127 1.67 -5.14 5.79
N LEU A 128 2.75 -5.65 6.40
CA LEU A 128 4.07 -5.06 6.27
C LEU A 128 4.73 -5.60 4.99
N VAL A 129 5.22 -4.68 4.16
CA VAL A 129 5.74 -4.95 2.82
C VAL A 129 7.09 -4.26 2.66
N ARG A 130 8.06 -5.02 2.13
CA ARG A 130 9.35 -4.49 1.68
C ARG A 130 9.26 -4.25 0.16
N ARG A 131 9.54 -3.03 -0.30
CA ARG A 131 9.50 -2.68 -1.72
C ARG A 131 10.47 -1.55 -2.05
N ASP A 132 11.24 -1.71 -3.12
CA ASP A 132 12.18 -0.69 -3.62
C ASP A 132 13.13 -0.17 -2.52
N GLY A 133 13.61 -1.08 -1.65
CA GLY A 133 14.47 -0.76 -0.50
C GLY A 133 13.78 -0.02 0.65
N GLY A 134 12.47 0.21 0.57
CA GLY A 134 11.67 0.86 1.60
C GLY A 134 10.70 -0.08 2.31
N TRP A 135 10.26 0.37 3.49
CA TRP A 135 9.25 -0.31 4.31
C TRP A 135 7.89 0.38 4.17
N TYR A 136 6.86 -0.43 3.94
CA TYR A 136 5.48 0.05 3.83
C TYR A 136 4.57 -0.79 4.69
N VAL A 137 3.57 -0.15 5.30
CA VAL A 137 2.42 -0.82 5.88
C VAL A 137 1.22 -0.53 5.00
N HIS A 138 0.67 -1.58 4.39
CA HIS A 138 -0.59 -1.54 3.68
C HIS A 138 -1.72 -1.66 4.69
N LEU A 139 -2.17 -0.51 5.20
CA LEU A 139 -3.26 -0.42 6.15
C LEU A 139 -4.57 -0.75 5.48
N VAL A 140 -5.23 -1.76 5.99
CA VAL A 140 -6.56 -2.15 5.54
C VAL A 140 -7.58 -1.45 6.43
N VAL A 141 -8.33 -0.52 5.83
CA VAL A 141 -9.30 0.31 6.55
C VAL A 141 -10.71 -0.03 6.08
N LYS A 142 -11.57 -0.36 7.04
CA LYS A 142 -13.01 -0.61 6.82
C LYS A 142 -13.80 0.61 7.30
N ARG A 143 -14.70 1.13 6.45
CA ARG A 143 -15.61 2.22 6.82
C ARG A 143 -17.01 2.00 6.27
N SER A 144 -17.99 2.57 6.97
CA SER A 144 -19.36 2.66 6.46
C SER A 144 -19.50 3.94 5.64
N VAL A 145 -20.01 3.82 4.42
CA VAL A 145 -20.28 4.95 3.54
C VAL A 145 -21.78 5.00 3.25
N THR A 146 -22.32 6.21 3.17
CA THR A 146 -23.69 6.41 2.70
C THR A 146 -23.66 6.53 1.18
N VAL A 147 -24.21 5.53 0.51
CA VAL A 147 -24.47 5.57 -0.93
C VAL A 147 -25.81 6.27 -1.12
N GLN A 148 -25.81 7.35 -1.90
CA GLN A 148 -27.03 8.06 -2.24
C GLN A 148 -27.78 7.32 -3.35
N ASP A 149 -29.11 7.31 -3.26
CA ASP A 149 -29.95 6.63 -4.26
C ASP A 149 -30.23 7.54 -5.48
N ARG A 150 -29.86 8.83 -5.38
CA ARG A 150 -29.89 9.81 -6.46
C ARG A 150 -28.62 10.64 -6.41
N TYR A 151 -28.07 10.94 -7.58
CA TYR A 151 -26.89 11.78 -7.76
C TYR A 151 -27.27 13.00 -8.57
N ASP A 152 -26.63 14.15 -8.26
CA ASP A 152 -26.92 15.42 -8.94
C ASP A 152 -26.41 15.44 -10.39
N ASP A 153 -25.38 14.64 -10.70
CA ASP A 153 -24.75 14.59 -12.01
C ASP A 153 -23.96 13.29 -12.26
N VAL A 154 -23.54 13.07 -13.50
CA VAL A 154 -22.68 11.97 -13.93
C VAL A 154 -21.38 12.53 -14.51
N LEU A 155 -20.24 12.13 -13.94
CA LEU A 155 -18.92 12.36 -14.52
C LEU A 155 -18.51 11.16 -15.38
N ALA A 156 -18.54 11.32 -16.70
CA ALA A 156 -18.04 10.33 -17.63
C ALA A 156 -16.53 10.53 -17.85
N ILE A 157 -15.75 9.45 -17.72
CA ILE A 157 -14.29 9.45 -17.91
C ILE A 157 -13.94 8.43 -18.97
N ASP A 158 -13.31 8.87 -20.06
CA ASP A 158 -12.73 8.01 -21.09
C ASP A 158 -11.20 8.10 -21.08
N MET A 159 -10.52 6.96 -20.95
CA MET A 159 -9.06 6.88 -20.97
C MET A 159 -8.59 6.37 -22.32
N GLY A 160 -7.77 7.16 -23.01
CA GLY A 160 -7.45 6.90 -24.41
C GLY A 160 -5.96 6.90 -24.75
N ALA A 161 -5.68 6.47 -25.98
CA ALA A 161 -4.34 6.57 -26.55
C ALA A 161 -3.99 8.04 -26.89
N ARG A 162 -4.97 8.83 -27.35
CA ARG A 162 -4.80 10.23 -27.77
C ARG A 162 -4.76 11.20 -26.58
N TRP A 163 -5.63 11.03 -25.60
CA TRP A 163 -5.65 11.80 -24.36
C TRP A 163 -5.54 10.85 -23.19
N VAL A 164 -4.78 11.22 -22.15
CA VAL A 164 -4.60 10.35 -20.98
C VAL A 164 -5.95 10.10 -20.31
N ALA A 165 -6.76 11.15 -20.17
CA ALA A 165 -8.15 11.06 -19.79
C ALA A 165 -8.94 12.20 -20.45
N THR A 166 -10.18 11.91 -20.82
CA THR A 166 -11.19 12.89 -21.23
C THR A 166 -12.32 12.79 -20.23
N CYS A 167 -12.69 13.89 -19.60
CA CYS A 167 -13.77 13.93 -18.62
C CYS A 167 -14.89 14.84 -19.12
N THR A 168 -16.14 14.42 -18.98
CA THR A 168 -17.31 15.27 -19.23
C THR A 168 -18.35 15.10 -18.15
N PHE A 169 -18.94 16.22 -17.72
CA PHE A 169 -20.15 16.19 -16.90
C PHE A 169 -21.38 16.06 -17.80
N LEU A 170 -22.41 15.36 -17.31
CA LEU A 170 -23.66 15.18 -18.05
C LEU A 170 -24.51 16.45 -18.03
N SER A 171 -24.49 17.18 -16.91
CA SER A 171 -25.27 18.40 -16.69
C SER A 171 -24.93 19.52 -17.69
N ASP A 172 -23.66 19.88 -17.82
CA ASP A 172 -23.20 21.03 -18.60
C ASP A 172 -22.50 20.64 -19.92
N ARG A 173 -22.27 19.33 -20.15
CA ARG A 173 -21.53 18.79 -21.30
C ARG A 173 -20.13 19.35 -21.46
N LYS A 174 -19.56 19.93 -20.40
CA LYS A 174 -18.22 20.52 -20.42
C LYS A 174 -17.19 19.41 -20.44
N THR A 175 -16.43 19.37 -21.54
CA THR A 175 -15.37 18.39 -21.73
C THR A 175 -14.01 18.96 -21.33
N THR A 176 -13.27 18.24 -20.50
CA THR A 176 -11.89 18.54 -20.13
C THR A 176 -10.96 17.43 -20.61
N PHE A 177 -9.89 17.80 -21.31
CA PHE A 177 -8.88 16.88 -21.81
C PHE A 177 -7.60 16.96 -20.98
N TYR A 178 -7.14 15.81 -20.50
CA TYR A 178 -5.96 15.71 -19.63
C TYR A 178 -4.77 15.04 -20.33
N GLY A 179 -3.57 15.46 -19.91
CA GLY A 179 -2.31 14.86 -20.34
C GLY A 179 -1.83 15.35 -21.70
N GLU A 180 -1.99 16.64 -22.00
CA GLU A 180 -1.53 17.21 -23.27
C GLU A 180 -0.02 17.01 -23.49
N GLU A 181 0.79 17.18 -22.44
CA GLU A 181 2.24 16.95 -22.51
C GLU A 181 2.57 15.48 -22.77
N VAL A 182 1.93 14.57 -22.03
CA VAL A 182 2.07 13.11 -22.24
C VAL A 182 1.63 12.70 -23.65
N ARG A 183 0.57 13.33 -24.19
CA ARG A 183 0.13 13.13 -25.57
C ARG A 183 1.22 13.53 -26.56
N ARG A 184 1.88 14.68 -26.38
CA ARG A 184 2.98 15.12 -27.26
C ARG A 184 4.13 14.11 -27.24
N ILE A 185 4.51 13.63 -26.05
CA ILE A 185 5.55 12.60 -25.88
C ILE A 185 5.15 11.29 -26.59
N ARG A 186 3.93 10.79 -26.36
CA ARG A 186 3.43 9.56 -27.01
C ARG A 186 3.42 9.67 -28.53
N GLU A 187 2.98 10.81 -29.07
CA GLU A 187 2.96 11.02 -30.52
C GLU A 187 4.38 11.08 -31.08
N HIS A 188 5.33 11.74 -30.40
CA HIS A 188 6.74 11.75 -30.80
C HIS A 188 7.31 10.31 -30.91
N TYR A 189 7.16 9.49 -29.87
CA TYR A 189 7.65 8.11 -29.90
C TYR A 189 6.91 7.24 -30.93
N LYS A 190 5.62 7.49 -31.18
CA LYS A 190 4.86 6.81 -32.23
C LYS A 190 5.39 7.12 -33.61
N GLN A 191 5.71 8.39 -33.90
CA GLN A 191 6.31 8.80 -35.17
C GLN A 191 7.70 8.20 -35.35
N LEU A 192 8.52 8.19 -34.30
CA LEU A 192 9.83 7.53 -34.31
C LEU A 192 9.70 6.04 -34.65
N ARG A 193 8.77 5.33 -34.01
CA ARG A 193 8.52 3.90 -34.25
C ARG A 193 8.06 3.62 -35.68
N LYS A 194 7.21 4.49 -36.25
CA LYS A 194 6.80 4.41 -37.67
C LYS A 194 7.98 4.62 -38.61
N SER A 195 8.84 5.60 -38.33
CA SER A 195 10.03 5.88 -39.14
C SER A 195 10.98 4.68 -39.16
N ILE A 196 11.32 4.14 -37.99
CA ILE A 196 12.16 2.95 -37.87
C ILE A 196 11.54 1.75 -38.60
N GLY A 197 10.23 1.55 -38.47
CA GLY A 197 9.53 0.46 -39.17
C GLY A 197 9.62 0.56 -40.69
N LYS A 198 9.62 1.78 -41.25
CA LYS A 198 9.82 2.00 -42.70
C LYS A 198 11.27 1.77 -43.14
N SER A 199 12.23 2.07 -42.26
CA SER A 199 13.66 1.89 -42.52
C SER A 199 14.16 0.46 -42.27
N LYS A 200 13.31 -0.44 -41.77
CA LYS A 200 13.68 -1.86 -41.65
C LYS A 200 13.82 -2.46 -43.06
N PRO A 201 14.96 -3.11 -43.38
CA PRO A 201 15.07 -3.87 -44.61
C PRO A 201 14.00 -4.97 -44.60
N ARG A 202 13.37 -5.19 -45.76
CA ARG A 202 12.42 -6.29 -45.98
C ARG A 202 13.14 -7.63 -45.98
#